data_AF-A0A946APR4-F1
#
_entry.id   AF-A0A946APR4-F1
#
_cell.length_a   1.000
_cell.length_b   1.000
_cell.length_c   1.000
_cell.angle_alpha   90.00
_cell.angle_beta   90.00
_cell.angle_gamma   90.00
#
_symmetry.space_group_name_H-M   'P 1'
#
loop_
_entity.id
_entity.type
_entity.pdbx_description
1 polymer ?
#
loop_
_entity_poly.entity_id
_entity_poly.type
_entity_poly.pdbx_seq_one_letter_code
_entity_poly.pdbx_strand_id
1 'polypeptide(L)'
;LNERVFEPRERDYALVGSFYAYSIFISLGVLALGQRLQKMLRPRFAVPLVGVLSFLCVPVLLASENWDDHDRSGRYTAQSTAKAYLDSIEEDVDAMIFTIGDNDTFALWYAQEIEGYRTDVRSINTQLLATDWYIDQLKHRTYTSSPIPSQLRHDQYAVGTRDYIKYEALLDSVRWSLKDFMRWASSDQPRTQYKYLLDQYNVETSGIPKATQKMVYYPTNKLRVPVNKENVLKSGIVKAEDADLIVDYIDIDLPTSGLYKNRLMMLDILHNNDWERPIYFTGGSYDPSEYFWMKEYLQLDGLVYKLVPIKTPSNPNNPYQMGRIDAEKMYSIVMSWDWGNSDNPDIYHDPETRKNSISFRSNITRLANALIDEKQIDKAIEVLDLSMEKMPVESFGYYSLVIPIARAYYRAGAEEKAREIVFELSKGYQEYMQYYAQWDSDDQLALIEEIVGNVERYKSLLTEVAETKDHQTLDALYESFYTSILPFSYIYGKYDFYTELKPFVSALYQANRNDLARELGGNIAQQYVDLLGRFMTIPEEQITYFETEIGIEIEAYRSLLSTIKRHDEDSNHVQQLEKVFDETVEQFTFLMN
;
A
#
# COMPACT_ATOMS: atom_id res chain seq x y z
N LEU A 1 -21.36 -22.20 19.35
CA LEU A 1 -20.80 -21.03 18.65
C LEU A 1 -19.57 -21.53 17.94
N ASN A 2 -19.57 -21.60 16.60
CA ASN A 2 -18.32 -21.75 15.86
C ASN A 2 -17.90 -20.33 15.51
N GLU A 3 -16.75 -19.91 16.04
CA GLU A 3 -16.13 -18.65 15.60
C GLU A 3 -15.84 -18.73 14.10
N ARG A 4 -15.92 -17.57 13.43
CA ARG A 4 -15.33 -17.46 12.09
C ARG A 4 -13.82 -17.54 12.30
N VAL A 5 -13.17 -18.45 11.58
CA VAL A 5 -11.71 -18.51 11.51
C VAL A 5 -11.26 -17.10 11.10
N PHE A 6 -10.40 -16.46 11.91
CA PHE A 6 -9.93 -15.06 11.78
C PHE A 6 -10.85 -13.96 12.36
N GLU A 7 -11.03 -13.92 13.68
CA GLU A 7 -11.43 -12.69 14.38
C GLU A 7 -10.22 -12.03 15.08
N PRO A 8 -10.13 -10.68 15.12
CA PRO A 8 -8.98 -9.94 15.65
C PRO A 8 -8.91 -9.86 17.19
N ARG A 9 -9.83 -10.51 17.91
CA ARG A 9 -9.81 -10.57 19.37
C ARG A 9 -10.15 -11.97 19.86
N GLU A 10 -9.43 -12.44 20.86
CA GLU A 10 -9.80 -13.66 21.57
C GLU A 10 -11.08 -13.40 22.36
N ARG A 11 -12.17 -14.07 21.95
CA ARG A 11 -13.41 -14.12 22.73
C ARG A 11 -13.37 -15.41 23.51
N ASP A 12 -12.67 -15.41 24.64
CA ASP A 12 -12.51 -16.60 25.49
C ASP A 12 -13.84 -17.33 25.69
N TYR A 13 -14.94 -16.58 25.87
CA TYR A 13 -16.30 -17.11 26.05
C TYR A 13 -16.84 -17.94 24.88
N ALA A 14 -16.37 -17.73 23.66
CA ALA A 14 -16.74 -18.52 22.48
C ALA A 14 -15.87 -19.78 22.34
N LEU A 15 -14.62 -19.74 22.82
CA LEU A 15 -13.67 -20.86 22.86
C LEU A 15 -13.78 -21.75 24.11
N VAL A 16 -14.56 -21.34 25.12
CA VAL A 16 -14.85 -22.14 26.32
C VAL A 16 -15.28 -23.57 25.95
N GLY A 17 -16.13 -23.73 24.93
CA GLY A 17 -16.58 -25.04 24.44
C GLY A 17 -15.44 -25.90 23.88
N SER A 18 -14.54 -25.33 23.10
CA SER A 18 -13.36 -26.03 22.58
C SER A 18 -12.37 -26.38 23.69
N PHE A 19 -12.18 -25.52 24.69
CA PHE A 19 -11.34 -25.83 25.85
C PHE A 19 -11.90 -27.01 26.66
N TYR A 20 -13.22 -27.09 26.84
CA TYR A 20 -13.84 -28.27 27.45
C TYR A 20 -13.61 -29.54 26.62
N ALA A 21 -13.85 -29.48 25.31
CA ALA A 21 -13.62 -30.63 24.42
C ALA A 21 -12.15 -31.07 24.45
N TYR A 22 -11.22 -30.13 24.34
CA TYR A 22 -9.77 -30.40 24.38
C TYR A 22 -9.35 -30.97 25.74
N SER A 23 -9.86 -30.45 26.86
CA SER A 23 -9.61 -30.97 28.20
C SER A 23 -10.11 -32.41 28.39
N ILE A 24 -11.24 -32.76 27.77
CA ILE A 24 -11.75 -34.14 27.74
C ILE A 24 -10.79 -35.05 26.98
N PHE A 25 -10.32 -34.63 25.80
CA PHE A 25 -9.35 -35.41 25.02
C PHE A 25 -8.00 -35.56 25.73
N ILE A 26 -7.48 -34.51 26.36
CA ILE A 26 -6.29 -34.58 27.22
C ILE A 26 -6.53 -35.61 28.33
N SER A 27 -7.67 -35.53 29.03
CA SER A 27 -8.01 -36.45 30.11
C SER A 27 -8.04 -37.91 29.64
N LEU A 28 -8.63 -38.17 28.47
CA LEU A 28 -8.64 -39.49 27.86
C LEU A 28 -7.22 -39.96 27.47
N GLY A 29 -6.37 -39.06 26.96
CA GLY A 29 -4.97 -39.34 26.65
C GLY A 29 -4.14 -39.69 27.89
N VAL A 30 -4.26 -38.90 28.95
CA VAL A 30 -3.61 -39.13 30.25
C VAL A 30 -4.07 -40.46 30.85
N LEU A 31 -5.38 -40.77 30.78
CA LEU A 31 -5.94 -42.05 31.22
C LEU A 31 -5.32 -43.22 30.44
N ALA A 32 -5.25 -43.13 29.12
CA ALA A 32 -4.69 -44.17 28.25
C ALA A 32 -3.19 -44.41 28.52
N LEU A 33 -2.41 -43.34 28.71
CA LEU A 33 -1.00 -43.41 29.10
C LEU A 33 -0.84 -44.07 30.47
N GLY A 34 -1.68 -43.69 31.45
CA GLY A 34 -1.73 -44.29 32.78
C GLY A 34 -1.97 -45.79 32.73
N GLN A 35 -2.99 -46.24 31.99
CA GLN A 35 -3.31 -47.67 31.84
C GLN A 35 -2.18 -48.45 31.15
N ARG A 36 -1.53 -47.86 30.14
CA ARG A 36 -0.42 -48.52 29.44
C ARG A 36 0.80 -48.65 30.35
N LEU A 37 1.14 -47.61 31.11
CA LEU A 37 2.28 -47.64 32.03
C LEU A 37 2.05 -48.59 33.22
N GLN A 38 0.81 -48.75 33.66
CA GLN A 38 0.44 -49.73 34.69
C GLN A 38 0.72 -51.18 34.31
N LYS A 39 0.92 -51.50 33.01
CA LYS A 39 1.37 -52.83 32.57
C LYS A 39 2.83 -53.10 32.90
N MET A 40 3.63 -52.05 33.12
CA MET A 40 5.07 -52.12 33.38
C MET A 40 5.43 -51.74 34.83
N LEU A 41 4.63 -50.88 35.46
CA LEU A 41 4.88 -50.34 36.79
C LEU A 41 3.65 -50.48 37.69
N ARG A 42 3.87 -50.60 39.02
CA ARG A 42 2.76 -50.66 39.98
C ARG A 42 1.96 -49.35 39.97
N PRO A 43 0.62 -49.38 40.17
CA PRO A 43 -0.23 -48.19 40.10
C PRO A 43 0.22 -47.02 40.99
N ARG A 44 0.71 -47.31 42.21
CA ARG A 44 1.23 -46.30 43.15
C ARG A 44 2.40 -45.46 42.61
N PHE A 45 3.09 -45.93 41.58
CA PHE A 45 4.17 -45.23 40.91
C PHE A 45 3.75 -44.76 39.50
N ALA A 46 3.00 -45.59 38.77
CA ALA A 46 2.57 -45.28 37.40
C ALA A 46 1.63 -44.06 37.33
N VAL A 47 0.67 -43.95 38.26
CA VAL A 47 -0.32 -42.85 38.24
C VAL A 47 0.31 -41.49 38.53
N PRO A 48 1.09 -41.31 39.63
CA PRO A 48 1.77 -40.03 39.86
C PRO A 48 2.76 -39.67 38.74
N LEU A 49 3.48 -40.66 38.19
CA LEU A 49 4.47 -40.41 37.14
C LEU A 49 3.81 -39.88 35.86
N VAL A 50 2.72 -40.50 35.39
CA VAL A 50 1.99 -40.01 34.22
C VAL A 50 1.36 -38.65 34.50
N GLY A 51 0.81 -38.43 35.69
CA GLY A 51 0.25 -37.14 36.08
C GLY A 51 1.30 -36.02 36.01
N VAL A 52 2.48 -36.23 36.60
CA VAL A 52 3.59 -35.25 36.58
C VAL A 52 4.11 -35.04 35.16
N LEU A 53 4.34 -36.11 34.38
CA LEU A 53 4.86 -36.00 33.03
C LEU A 53 3.87 -35.27 32.11
N SER A 54 2.58 -35.59 32.14
CA SER A 54 1.59 -34.91 31.31
C SER A 54 1.38 -33.45 31.75
N PHE A 55 1.49 -33.17 33.06
CA PHE A 55 1.37 -31.81 33.59
C PHE A 55 2.59 -30.93 33.30
N LEU A 56 3.80 -31.50 33.25
CA LEU A 56 5.02 -30.74 33.01
C LEU A 56 5.45 -30.75 31.54
N CYS A 57 5.51 -31.91 30.88
CA CYS A 57 6.08 -32.00 29.53
C CYS A 57 5.31 -31.16 28.51
N VAL A 58 3.97 -31.11 28.58
CA VAL A 58 3.18 -30.35 27.60
C VAL A 58 3.31 -28.83 27.85
N PRO A 59 3.03 -28.27 29.04
CA PRO A 59 3.20 -26.84 29.26
C PRO A 59 4.65 -26.36 29.20
N VAL A 60 5.62 -27.16 29.63
CA VAL A 60 7.04 -26.79 29.54
C VAL A 60 7.50 -26.73 28.08
N LEU A 61 7.09 -27.69 27.24
CA LEU A 61 7.39 -27.63 25.81
C LEU A 61 6.70 -26.43 25.15
N LEU A 62 5.41 -26.21 25.44
CA LEU A 62 4.70 -25.04 24.91
C LEU A 62 5.35 -23.73 25.37
N ALA A 63 5.77 -23.64 26.62
CA ALA A 63 6.50 -22.47 27.11
C ALA A 63 7.87 -22.35 26.42
N SER A 64 8.67 -23.42 26.33
CA SER A 64 10.01 -23.34 25.75
C SER A 64 10.01 -22.96 24.27
N GLU A 65 9.05 -23.47 23.50
CA GLU A 65 8.97 -23.24 22.06
C GLU A 65 8.24 -21.95 21.65
N ASN A 66 7.52 -21.30 22.58
CA ASN A 66 6.72 -20.10 22.24
C ASN A 66 6.99 -18.89 23.15
N TRP A 67 7.93 -18.98 24.09
CA TRP A 67 8.18 -17.89 25.06
C TRP A 67 8.70 -16.63 24.36
N ASP A 68 9.61 -16.79 23.42
CA ASP A 68 10.17 -15.72 22.59
C ASP A 68 9.11 -15.03 21.74
N ASP A 69 8.21 -15.80 21.10
CA ASP A 69 7.09 -15.27 20.33
C ASP A 69 6.06 -14.49 21.17
N HIS A 70 5.99 -14.77 22.48
CA HIS A 70 5.10 -14.10 23.43
C HIS A 70 5.80 -13.03 24.27
N ASP A 71 7.13 -12.94 24.24
CA ASP A 71 7.85 -11.89 24.94
C ASP A 71 7.61 -10.55 24.23
N ARG A 72 7.29 -9.55 25.04
CA ARG A 72 7.05 -8.17 24.61
C ARG A 72 8.00 -7.20 25.29
N SER A 73 8.93 -7.72 26.09
CA SER A 73 9.92 -6.96 26.83
C SER A 73 10.80 -6.17 25.88
N GLY A 74 11.03 -4.90 26.20
CA GLY A 74 11.90 -4.04 25.41
C GLY A 74 11.41 -3.77 23.99
N ARG A 75 10.13 -3.97 23.67
CA ARG A 75 9.58 -3.69 22.34
C ARG A 75 8.79 -2.38 22.33
N TYR A 76 9.38 -1.34 21.74
CA TYR A 76 8.80 0.02 21.72
C TYR A 76 8.37 0.49 20.31
N THR A 77 8.36 -0.40 19.32
CA THR A 77 8.01 -0.09 17.91
C THR A 77 6.58 0.43 17.73
N ALA A 78 5.60 -0.10 18.46
CA ALA A 78 4.21 0.36 18.39
C ALA A 78 4.04 1.77 18.98
N GLN A 79 4.70 2.03 20.12
CA GLN A 79 4.69 3.32 20.80
C GLN A 79 5.38 4.40 19.93
N SER A 80 6.57 4.10 19.42
CA SER A 80 7.31 5.00 18.54
C SER A 80 6.57 5.29 17.24
N THR A 81 5.88 4.30 16.65
CA THR A 81 5.01 4.53 15.49
C THR A 81 3.90 5.53 15.82
N ALA A 82 3.24 5.40 16.98
CA ALA A 82 2.21 6.34 17.42
C ALA A 82 2.76 7.77 17.55
N LYS A 83 3.96 7.91 18.13
CA LYS A 83 4.65 9.20 18.26
C LYS A 83 5.05 9.76 16.91
N ALA A 84 5.59 8.94 16.00
CA ALA A 84 5.98 9.37 14.66
C ALA A 84 4.81 9.96 13.86
N TYR A 85 3.59 9.41 13.99
CA TYR A 85 2.40 10.04 13.40
C TYR A 85 2.13 11.44 13.97
N LEU A 86 2.25 11.61 15.29
CA LEU A 86 2.04 12.91 15.95
C LEU A 86 3.18 13.87 15.60
N ASP A 87 4.43 13.43 15.63
CA ASP A 87 5.63 14.22 15.30
C ASP A 87 5.65 14.69 13.85
N SER A 88 4.92 13.99 12.98
CA SER A 88 4.71 14.41 11.60
C SER A 88 3.75 15.59 11.46
N ILE A 89 3.02 15.94 12.53
CA ILE A 89 2.08 17.06 12.60
C ILE A 89 2.78 18.24 13.25
N GLU A 90 2.64 19.40 12.63
CA GLU A 90 3.16 20.68 13.15
C GLU A 90 2.68 20.95 14.58
N GLU A 91 3.61 21.33 15.47
CA GLU A 91 3.36 21.52 16.89
C GLU A 91 2.65 22.85 17.19
N ASP A 92 1.81 22.86 18.23
CA ASP A 92 1.23 24.07 18.83
C ASP A 92 0.38 24.96 17.89
N VAL A 93 -0.05 24.43 16.75
CA VAL A 93 -0.95 25.10 15.78
C VAL A 93 -2.42 24.64 15.89
N ASP A 94 -2.76 23.93 16.97
CA ASP A 94 -4.10 23.37 17.23
C ASP A 94 -4.62 22.52 16.05
N ALA A 95 -3.72 21.73 15.44
CA ALA A 95 -4.00 20.93 14.26
C ALA A 95 -5.11 19.88 14.51
N MET A 96 -5.80 19.49 13.44
CA MET A 96 -6.75 18.38 13.44
C MET A 96 -6.20 17.25 12.57
N ILE A 97 -6.30 16.01 13.02
CA ILE A 97 -5.97 14.83 12.21
C ILE A 97 -7.18 13.91 12.10
N PHE A 98 -7.53 13.55 10.87
CA PHE A 98 -8.52 12.52 10.58
C PHE A 98 -7.85 11.16 10.45
N THR A 99 -8.35 10.19 11.20
CA THR A 99 -7.83 8.81 11.26
C THR A 99 -8.84 7.83 10.66
N ILE A 100 -8.36 6.79 10.00
CA ILE A 100 -9.12 5.89 9.14
C ILE A 100 -9.03 4.45 9.68
N GLY A 101 -9.63 4.25 10.85
CA GLY A 101 -9.78 2.93 11.46
C GLY A 101 -9.18 2.84 12.86
N ASP A 102 -9.06 1.61 13.35
CA ASP A 102 -8.68 1.35 14.74
C ASP A 102 -7.14 1.36 14.92
N ASN A 103 -6.39 0.92 13.90
CA ASN A 103 -4.94 0.70 13.97
C ASN A 103 -4.14 2.01 14.11
N ASP A 104 -4.64 3.10 13.55
CA ASP A 104 -4.06 4.44 13.67
C ASP A 104 -4.69 5.21 14.84
N THR A 105 -6.01 5.16 15.01
CA THR A 105 -6.72 5.89 16.06
C THR A 105 -6.28 5.48 17.47
N PHE A 106 -6.27 4.19 17.78
CA PHE A 106 -6.00 3.76 19.16
C PHE A 106 -4.55 3.97 19.56
N ALA A 107 -3.61 3.88 18.62
CA ALA A 107 -2.21 4.21 18.85
C ALA A 107 -2.06 5.69 19.21
N LEU A 108 -2.68 6.58 18.44
CA LEU A 108 -2.68 8.03 18.70
C LEU A 108 -3.34 8.35 20.04
N TRP A 109 -4.51 7.79 20.33
CA TRP A 109 -5.18 7.98 21.62
C TRP A 109 -4.35 7.44 22.79
N TYR A 110 -3.68 6.31 22.65
CA TYR A 110 -2.80 5.81 23.70
C TYR A 110 -1.68 6.82 24.01
N ALA A 111 -0.98 7.31 22.99
CA ALA A 111 0.08 8.31 23.16
C ALA A 111 -0.45 9.60 23.82
N GLN A 112 -1.64 10.06 23.43
CA GLN A 112 -2.23 11.29 23.97
C GLN A 112 -2.80 11.11 25.39
N GLU A 113 -3.64 10.10 25.59
CA GLU A 113 -4.45 9.92 26.82
C GLU A 113 -3.64 9.28 27.96
N ILE A 114 -2.70 8.39 27.64
CA ILE A 114 -1.92 7.66 28.64
C ILE A 114 -0.54 8.29 28.83
N GLU A 115 0.15 8.66 27.75
CA GLU A 115 1.50 9.23 27.85
C GLU A 115 1.51 10.76 27.92
N GLY A 116 0.39 11.43 27.64
CA GLY A 116 0.32 12.89 27.61
C GLY A 116 1.11 13.50 26.46
N TYR A 117 1.37 12.73 25.39
CA TYR A 117 2.19 13.15 24.26
C TYR A 117 1.35 13.88 23.20
N ARG A 118 1.81 15.05 22.72
CA ARG A 118 1.17 15.82 21.64
C ARG A 118 -0.36 15.99 21.81
N THR A 119 -0.76 16.40 23.01
CA THR A 119 -2.17 16.64 23.38
C THR A 119 -2.75 17.94 22.77
N ASP A 120 -1.92 18.69 22.04
CA ASP A 120 -2.30 19.83 21.20
C ASP A 120 -3.05 19.43 19.92
N VAL A 121 -2.87 18.19 19.46
CA VAL A 121 -3.49 17.68 18.22
C VAL A 121 -4.88 17.10 18.48
N ARG A 122 -5.88 17.50 17.69
CA ARG A 122 -7.23 16.92 17.73
C ARG A 122 -7.33 15.68 16.84
N SER A 123 -7.29 14.48 17.43
CA SER A 123 -7.53 13.22 16.72
C SER A 123 -9.04 12.98 16.48
N ILE A 124 -9.41 12.72 15.22
CA ILE A 124 -10.80 12.55 14.75
C ILE A 124 -10.92 11.25 13.95
N ASN A 125 -11.52 10.22 14.55
CA ASN A 125 -11.81 8.97 13.86
C ASN A 125 -13.02 9.13 12.93
N THR A 126 -12.81 8.92 11.63
CA THR A 126 -13.84 9.15 10.61
C THR A 126 -15.00 8.15 10.68
N GLN A 127 -14.79 6.95 11.23
CA GLN A 127 -15.83 5.94 11.41
C GLN A 127 -16.72 6.26 12.61
N LEU A 128 -16.13 6.69 13.73
CA LEU A 128 -16.86 7.12 14.92
C LEU A 128 -17.59 8.46 14.71
N LEU A 129 -17.18 9.27 13.73
CA LEU A 129 -17.85 10.52 13.35
C LEU A 129 -19.27 10.32 12.76
N ALA A 130 -19.73 9.08 12.64
CA ALA A 130 -21.13 8.75 12.37
C ALA A 130 -22.01 8.70 13.64
N THR A 131 -21.40 8.72 14.82
CA THR A 131 -22.09 8.60 16.12
C THR A 131 -22.21 9.96 16.81
N ASP A 132 -23.37 10.23 17.38
CA ASP A 132 -23.70 11.52 17.99
C ASP A 132 -22.89 11.82 19.25
N TRP A 133 -22.71 10.83 20.13
CA TRP A 133 -21.90 10.98 21.35
C TRP A 133 -20.44 11.35 21.04
N TYR A 134 -19.87 10.83 19.96
CA TYR A 134 -18.50 11.14 19.57
C TYR A 134 -18.39 12.54 19.00
N ILE A 135 -19.38 12.96 18.19
CA ILE A 135 -19.47 14.35 17.71
C ILE A 135 -19.60 15.32 18.89
N ASP A 136 -20.44 15.01 19.90
CA ASP A 136 -20.58 15.83 21.11
C ASP A 136 -19.25 15.93 21.88
N GLN A 137 -18.53 14.81 22.02
CA GLN A 137 -17.20 14.80 22.63
C GLN A 137 -16.21 15.69 21.86
N LEU A 138 -16.22 15.61 20.53
CA LEU A 138 -15.35 16.41 19.67
C LEU A 138 -15.62 17.92 19.79
N LYS A 139 -16.86 18.29 20.12
CA LYS A 139 -17.30 19.67 20.34
C LYS A 139 -16.97 20.24 21.72
N HIS A 140 -16.35 19.45 22.60
CA HIS A 140 -15.80 19.94 23.86
C HIS A 140 -14.28 20.10 23.76
N ARG A 141 -13.72 21.00 24.57
CA ARG A 141 -12.26 21.13 24.68
C ARG A 141 -11.70 19.84 25.29
N THR A 142 -10.58 19.36 24.78
CA THR A 142 -9.89 18.18 25.32
C THR A 142 -8.41 18.50 25.42
N TYR A 143 -7.85 18.41 26.62
CA TYR A 143 -6.49 18.88 26.92
C TYR A 143 -6.24 20.31 26.42
N THR A 144 -5.17 20.52 25.67
CA THR A 144 -4.79 21.82 25.11
C THR A 144 -5.55 22.13 23.81
N SER A 145 -5.99 21.11 23.06
CA SER A 145 -6.71 21.28 21.78
C SER A 145 -8.12 21.87 21.92
N SER A 146 -8.48 22.76 20.99
CA SER A 146 -9.79 23.38 20.93
C SER A 146 -10.88 22.44 20.39
N PRO A 147 -12.16 22.67 20.73
CA PRO A 147 -13.30 22.02 20.07
C PRO A 147 -13.19 22.03 18.54
N ILE A 148 -13.72 21.01 17.87
CA ILE A 148 -13.81 21.04 16.40
C ILE A 148 -14.72 22.22 15.95
N PRO A 149 -14.38 22.92 14.86
CA PRO A 149 -15.25 23.95 14.32
C PRO A 149 -16.47 23.26 13.68
N SER A 150 -17.68 23.62 14.10
CA SER A 150 -18.91 23.02 13.56
C SER A 150 -20.15 23.85 13.90
N GLN A 151 -21.02 24.07 12.91
CA GLN A 151 -22.30 24.79 13.08
C GLN A 151 -23.47 23.87 13.41
N LEU A 152 -23.34 22.55 13.17
CA LEU A 152 -24.44 21.60 13.35
C LEU A 152 -24.78 21.44 14.84
N ARG A 153 -26.06 21.43 15.19
CA ARG A 153 -26.52 21.19 16.57
C ARG A 153 -26.78 19.71 16.81
N HIS A 154 -26.80 19.27 18.07
CA HIS A 154 -27.02 17.86 18.45
C HIS A 154 -28.26 17.24 17.80
N ASP A 155 -29.39 17.97 17.79
CA ASP A 155 -30.64 17.53 17.13
C ASP A 155 -30.48 17.27 15.63
N GLN A 156 -29.45 17.83 14.99
CA GLN A 156 -29.19 17.71 13.56
C GLN A 156 -28.31 16.52 13.19
N TYR A 157 -27.63 15.89 14.16
CA TYR A 157 -26.78 14.71 13.96
C TYR A 157 -27.06 13.56 14.96
N ALA A 158 -28.05 13.70 15.84
CA ALA A 158 -28.52 12.64 16.74
C ALA A 158 -28.83 11.34 15.97
N VAL A 159 -28.79 10.19 16.66
CA VAL A 159 -29.16 8.88 16.07
C VAL A 159 -30.47 8.98 15.26
N GLY A 160 -30.46 8.49 14.02
CA GLY A 160 -31.63 8.53 13.12
C GLY A 160 -31.78 9.82 12.32
N THR A 161 -30.96 10.85 12.59
CA THR A 161 -31.03 12.15 11.90
C THR A 161 -29.81 12.36 11.03
N ARG A 162 -30.04 12.56 9.72
CA ARG A 162 -28.98 12.74 8.71
C ARG A 162 -27.92 11.63 8.72
N ASP A 163 -28.28 10.42 9.15
CA ASP A 163 -27.45 9.22 9.01
C ASP A 163 -27.03 9.02 7.53
N TYR A 164 -27.93 9.42 6.63
CA TYR A 164 -27.71 9.49 5.19
C TYR A 164 -28.48 10.68 4.58
N ILE A 165 -27.86 11.39 3.65
CA ILE A 165 -28.50 12.41 2.80
C ILE A 165 -28.37 12.00 1.33
N LYS A 166 -29.44 12.15 0.56
CA LYS A 166 -29.55 11.60 -0.80
C LYS A 166 -29.11 12.60 -1.87
N TYR A 167 -28.44 12.13 -2.92
CA TYR A 167 -28.24 12.94 -4.12
C TYR A 167 -29.49 12.91 -5.02
N GLU A 168 -29.90 14.07 -5.52
CA GLU A 168 -30.91 14.20 -6.58
C GLU A 168 -30.38 15.14 -7.66
N ALA A 169 -30.32 14.68 -8.91
CA ALA A 169 -29.78 15.42 -10.04
C ALA A 169 -30.77 16.50 -10.55
N LEU A 170 -30.98 17.56 -9.75
CA LEU A 170 -31.90 18.65 -10.10
C LEU A 170 -31.16 19.83 -10.75
N LEU A 171 -29.86 19.97 -10.50
CA LEU A 171 -29.02 21.07 -10.96
C LEU A 171 -27.71 20.55 -11.57
N ASP A 172 -27.75 20.06 -12.81
CA ASP A 172 -26.57 19.40 -13.42
C ASP A 172 -25.42 20.33 -13.82
N SER A 173 -25.73 21.61 -14.05
CA SER A 173 -24.76 22.61 -14.55
C SER A 173 -24.24 23.59 -13.49
N VAL A 174 -24.78 23.57 -12.26
CA VAL A 174 -24.45 24.55 -11.22
C VAL A 174 -23.58 23.89 -10.16
N ARG A 175 -22.37 24.43 -9.95
CA ARG A 175 -21.50 24.09 -8.82
C ARG A 175 -21.86 24.97 -7.63
N TRP A 176 -22.21 24.37 -6.50
CA TRP A 176 -22.55 25.12 -5.28
C TRP A 176 -21.30 25.46 -4.48
N SER A 177 -21.30 26.61 -3.81
CA SER A 177 -20.29 26.87 -2.78
C SER A 177 -20.49 25.88 -1.62
N LEU A 178 -19.41 25.48 -0.93
CA LEU A 178 -19.50 24.64 0.26
C LEU A 178 -20.44 25.25 1.32
N LYS A 179 -20.41 26.59 1.45
CA LYS A 179 -21.32 27.34 2.32
C LYS A 179 -22.79 27.13 1.99
N ASP A 180 -23.16 27.19 0.71
CA ASP A 180 -24.56 27.00 0.30
C ASP A 180 -24.99 25.54 0.43
N PHE A 181 -24.10 24.60 0.11
CA PHE A 181 -24.32 23.18 0.37
C PHE A 181 -24.56 22.92 1.87
N MET A 182 -23.69 23.44 2.75
CA MET A 182 -23.83 23.23 4.19
C MET A 182 -25.06 23.93 4.76
N ARG A 183 -25.47 25.10 4.23
CA ARG A 183 -26.74 25.74 4.59
C ARG A 183 -27.94 24.87 4.21
N TRP A 184 -27.87 24.19 3.07
CA TRP A 184 -28.93 23.30 2.60
C TRP A 184 -28.97 22.00 3.38
N ALA A 185 -27.83 21.32 3.51
CA ALA A 185 -27.72 20.02 4.18
C ALA A 185 -28.06 20.12 5.68
N SER A 186 -27.74 21.23 6.34
CA SER A 186 -28.08 21.49 7.74
C SER A 186 -29.49 22.05 7.94
N SER A 187 -30.25 22.35 6.88
CA SER A 187 -31.57 22.96 7.02
C SER A 187 -32.64 21.93 7.42
N ASP A 188 -33.50 22.31 8.37
CA ASP A 188 -34.68 21.55 8.80
C ASP A 188 -35.97 21.99 8.06
N GLN A 189 -35.86 22.84 7.04
CA GLN A 189 -36.99 23.32 6.25
C GLN A 189 -37.61 22.19 5.41
N PRO A 190 -38.95 22.14 5.24
CA PRO A 190 -39.60 21.09 4.44
C PRO A 190 -39.05 20.94 3.02
N ARG A 191 -38.63 22.04 2.38
CA ARG A 191 -38.12 22.04 0.99
C ARG A 191 -36.83 21.24 0.78
N THR A 192 -36.05 21.00 1.84
CA THR A 192 -34.80 20.23 1.77
C THR A 192 -35.03 18.73 1.97
N GLN A 193 -36.24 18.32 2.35
CA GLN A 193 -36.61 16.94 2.56
C GLN A 193 -37.10 16.29 1.27
N TYR A 194 -36.79 15.01 1.07
CA TYR A 194 -37.14 14.24 -0.11
C TYR A 194 -38.65 14.21 -0.37
N LYS A 195 -39.47 14.26 0.68
CA LYS A 195 -40.93 14.41 0.58
C LYS A 195 -41.34 15.60 -0.29
N TYR A 196 -40.66 16.73 -0.19
CA TYR A 196 -40.99 17.91 -0.98
C TYR A 196 -40.88 17.63 -2.49
N LEU A 197 -39.85 16.89 -2.91
CA LEU A 197 -39.71 16.46 -4.30
C LEU A 197 -40.80 15.47 -4.71
N LEU A 198 -41.09 14.48 -3.86
CA LEU A 198 -42.16 13.51 -4.12
C LEU A 198 -43.51 14.21 -4.34
N ASP A 199 -43.83 15.20 -3.49
CA ASP A 199 -45.04 15.99 -3.60
C ASP A 199 -45.04 16.83 -4.90
N GLN A 200 -43.89 17.40 -5.31
CA GLN A 200 -43.76 18.14 -6.57
C GLN A 200 -44.00 17.26 -7.82
N TYR A 201 -43.59 16.00 -7.78
CA TYR A 201 -43.81 15.03 -8.85
C TYR A 201 -45.13 14.25 -8.74
N ASN A 202 -46.02 14.62 -7.80
CA ASN A 202 -47.28 13.94 -7.52
C ASN A 202 -47.13 12.43 -7.24
N VAL A 203 -46.05 12.03 -6.56
CA VAL A 203 -45.80 10.62 -6.18
C VAL A 203 -46.58 10.28 -4.91
N GLU A 204 -47.31 9.15 -4.92
CA GLU A 204 -48.03 8.68 -3.74
C GLU A 204 -47.05 8.26 -2.62
N THR A 205 -47.08 8.95 -1.48
CA THR A 205 -46.13 8.71 -0.39
C THR A 205 -46.58 7.66 0.64
N SER A 206 -47.78 7.06 0.48
CA SER A 206 -48.38 6.13 1.45
C SER A 206 -47.53 4.87 1.68
N GLY A 207 -46.88 4.36 0.63
CA GLY A 207 -45.99 3.20 0.67
C GLY A 207 -44.52 3.50 0.97
N ILE A 208 -44.13 4.77 1.12
CA ILE A 208 -42.73 5.18 1.34
C ILE A 208 -42.49 5.35 2.84
N PRO A 209 -41.45 4.73 3.44
CA PRO A 209 -41.15 4.91 4.86
C PRO A 209 -41.00 6.38 5.26
N LYS A 210 -41.53 6.77 6.42
CA LYS A 210 -41.43 8.16 6.93
C LYS A 210 -39.99 8.66 7.05
N ALA A 211 -39.05 7.77 7.38
CA ALA A 211 -37.63 8.09 7.43
C ALA A 211 -37.11 8.52 6.04
N THR A 212 -37.43 7.76 4.99
CA THR A 212 -37.08 8.09 3.60
C THR A 212 -37.73 9.40 3.15
N GLN A 213 -38.98 9.65 3.54
CA GLN A 213 -39.67 10.92 3.22
C GLN A 213 -38.99 12.14 3.87
N LYS A 214 -38.49 11.99 5.11
CA LYS A 214 -37.82 13.06 5.87
C LYS A 214 -36.33 13.20 5.56
N MET A 215 -35.76 12.31 4.77
CA MET A 215 -34.36 12.35 4.37
C MET A 215 -34.04 13.66 3.67
N VAL A 216 -32.95 14.32 4.08
CA VAL A 216 -32.45 15.50 3.37
C VAL A 216 -31.85 15.03 2.05
N TYR A 217 -32.16 15.73 0.96
CA TYR A 217 -31.48 15.51 -0.32
C TYR A 217 -30.55 16.68 -0.64
N TYR A 218 -29.65 16.56 -1.61
CA TYR A 218 -28.89 17.66 -2.18
C TYR A 218 -28.99 17.66 -3.72
N PRO A 219 -29.22 18.83 -4.34
CA PRO A 219 -29.63 18.92 -5.76
C PRO A 219 -28.49 18.88 -6.79
N THR A 220 -27.24 18.98 -6.34
CA THR A 220 -26.02 18.94 -7.18
C THR A 220 -24.91 18.26 -6.39
N ASN A 221 -24.14 17.37 -7.03
CA ASN A 221 -22.97 16.75 -6.43
C ASN A 221 -21.69 17.57 -6.65
N LYS A 222 -21.77 18.68 -7.38
CA LYS A 222 -20.62 19.53 -7.71
C LYS A 222 -20.49 20.64 -6.68
N LEU A 223 -19.42 20.62 -5.88
CA LEU A 223 -19.13 21.64 -4.87
C LEU A 223 -17.84 22.43 -5.17
N ARG A 224 -17.82 23.69 -4.73
CA ARG A 224 -16.66 24.58 -4.74
C ARG A 224 -16.33 24.99 -3.32
N VAL A 225 -15.15 24.63 -2.86
CA VAL A 225 -14.61 25.01 -1.55
C VAL A 225 -13.77 26.26 -1.73
N PRO A 226 -14.21 27.44 -1.23
CA PRO A 226 -13.40 28.65 -1.31
C PRO A 226 -12.13 28.54 -0.46
N VAL A 227 -11.04 29.17 -0.91
CA VAL A 227 -9.78 29.22 -0.18
C VAL A 227 -9.59 30.62 0.39
N ASN A 228 -9.49 30.71 1.72
CA ASN A 228 -9.12 31.95 2.39
C ASN A 228 -7.59 32.08 2.44
N LYS A 229 -7.02 32.75 1.43
CA LYS A 229 -5.56 32.91 1.28
C LYS A 229 -4.89 33.59 2.48
N GLU A 230 -5.57 34.54 3.12
CA GLU A 230 -5.05 35.22 4.31
C GLU A 230 -4.90 34.23 5.47
N ASN A 231 -5.94 33.45 5.74
CA ASN A 231 -5.89 32.44 6.79
C ASN A 231 -4.89 31.33 6.49
N VAL A 232 -4.81 30.85 5.24
CA VAL A 232 -3.84 29.81 4.82
C VAL A 232 -2.39 30.22 5.14
N LEU A 233 -2.04 31.48 4.87
CA LEU A 233 -0.68 31.99 5.16
C LEU A 233 -0.50 32.27 6.65
N LYS A 234 -1.52 32.82 7.32
CA LYS A 234 -1.47 33.13 8.75
C LYS A 234 -1.35 31.89 9.64
N SER A 235 -1.99 30.77 9.24
CA SER A 235 -1.97 29.50 9.96
C SER A 235 -0.77 28.62 9.64
N GLY A 236 0.12 29.04 8.72
CA GLY A 236 1.29 28.25 8.31
C GLY A 236 0.93 27.01 7.48
N ILE A 237 -0.27 26.94 6.90
CA ILE A 237 -0.64 25.81 6.03
C ILE A 237 0.25 25.77 4.80
N VAL A 238 0.57 26.94 4.22
CA VAL A 238 1.48 27.12 3.08
C VAL A 238 2.57 28.13 3.46
N LYS A 239 3.82 27.85 3.06
CA LYS A 239 4.93 28.78 3.24
C LYS A 239 4.75 30.03 2.40
N ALA A 240 5.28 31.16 2.87
CA ALA A 240 5.19 32.43 2.15
C ALA A 240 5.78 32.38 0.72
N GLU A 241 6.80 31.56 0.50
CA GLU A 241 7.43 31.34 -0.83
C GLU A 241 6.49 30.65 -1.84
N ASP A 242 5.55 29.85 -1.34
CA ASP A 242 4.57 29.12 -2.15
C ASP A 242 3.22 29.86 -2.25
N ALA A 243 3.14 31.11 -1.76
CA ALA A 243 1.89 31.87 -1.72
C ALA A 243 1.23 32.03 -3.10
N ASP A 244 2.03 32.16 -4.16
CA ASP A 244 1.56 32.30 -5.55
C ASP A 244 0.94 31.01 -6.10
N LEU A 245 1.20 29.86 -5.49
CA LEU A 245 0.63 28.57 -5.87
C LEU A 245 -0.76 28.32 -5.25
N ILE A 246 -1.19 29.17 -4.32
CA ILE A 246 -2.46 29.01 -3.63
C ILE A 246 -3.62 29.28 -4.59
N VAL A 247 -4.47 28.27 -4.81
CA VAL A 247 -5.66 28.40 -5.64
C VAL A 247 -6.74 29.23 -4.94
N ASP A 248 -7.62 29.90 -5.70
CA ASP A 248 -8.73 30.67 -5.12
C ASP A 248 -9.85 29.77 -4.56
N TYR A 249 -9.98 28.58 -5.11
CA TYR A 249 -10.98 27.58 -4.72
C TYR A 249 -10.57 26.17 -5.15
N ILE A 250 -11.15 25.18 -4.48
CA ILE A 250 -11.00 23.76 -4.81
C ILE A 250 -12.36 23.21 -5.24
N ASP A 251 -12.44 22.67 -6.45
CA ASP A 251 -13.64 22.02 -6.95
C ASP A 251 -13.62 20.53 -6.58
N ILE A 252 -14.67 20.04 -5.92
CA ILE A 252 -14.84 18.63 -5.54
C ILE A 252 -16.18 18.09 -6.04
N ASP A 253 -16.21 16.81 -6.37
CA ASP A 253 -17.42 16.13 -6.83
C ASP A 253 -17.80 15.02 -5.84
N LEU A 254 -18.98 15.17 -5.24
CA LEU A 254 -19.55 14.23 -4.28
C LEU A 254 -20.12 12.99 -5.00
N PRO A 255 -20.28 11.85 -4.29
CA PRO A 255 -20.91 10.66 -4.84
C PRO A 255 -22.35 10.94 -5.31
N THR A 256 -22.80 10.24 -6.35
CA THR A 256 -24.18 10.32 -6.85
C THR A 256 -25.14 9.36 -6.15
N SER A 257 -24.65 8.53 -5.21
CA SER A 257 -25.51 7.72 -4.34
C SER A 257 -26.11 8.59 -3.23
N GLY A 258 -25.26 9.28 -2.48
CA GLY A 258 -25.60 10.07 -1.31
C GLY A 258 -24.41 10.19 -0.36
N LEU A 259 -24.59 10.85 0.78
CA LEU A 259 -23.56 11.06 1.79
C LEU A 259 -24.00 10.54 3.14
N TYR A 260 -23.12 9.82 3.83
CA TYR A 260 -23.32 9.43 5.21
C TYR A 260 -22.97 10.58 6.17
N LYS A 261 -23.49 10.50 7.40
CA LYS A 261 -23.31 11.51 8.45
C LYS A 261 -21.86 11.89 8.69
N ASN A 262 -20.95 10.91 8.77
CA ASN A 262 -19.53 11.17 8.99
C ASN A 262 -18.94 12.07 7.90
N ARG A 263 -19.29 11.84 6.63
CA ARG A 263 -18.85 12.70 5.51
C ARG A 263 -19.51 14.08 5.52
N LEU A 264 -20.76 14.18 5.96
CA LEU A 264 -21.41 15.46 6.19
C LEU A 264 -20.72 16.26 7.31
N MET A 265 -20.37 15.62 8.42
CA MET A 265 -19.63 16.24 9.52
C MET A 265 -18.23 16.68 9.10
N MET A 266 -17.55 15.88 8.30
CA MET A 266 -16.27 16.22 7.66
C MET A 266 -16.38 17.53 6.86
N LEU A 267 -17.40 17.67 5.99
CA LEU A 267 -17.64 18.91 5.24
C LEU A 267 -18.06 20.09 6.13
N ASP A 268 -18.77 19.84 7.23
CA ASP A 268 -19.10 20.85 8.23
C ASP A 268 -17.84 21.40 8.91
N ILE A 269 -16.93 20.53 9.33
CA ILE A 269 -15.64 20.92 9.91
C ILE A 269 -14.83 21.75 8.91
N LEU A 270 -14.70 21.26 7.67
CA LEU A 270 -13.99 21.98 6.62
C LEU A 270 -14.57 23.38 6.37
N HIS A 271 -15.90 23.50 6.32
CA HIS A 271 -16.58 24.78 6.11
C HIS A 271 -16.31 25.78 7.23
N ASN A 272 -16.40 25.35 8.49
CA ASN A 272 -16.28 26.24 9.65
C ASN A 272 -14.83 26.51 10.06
N ASN A 273 -13.86 25.71 9.58
CA ASN A 273 -12.45 25.92 9.85
C ASN A 273 -11.88 27.15 9.12
N ASP A 274 -12.41 27.50 7.94
CA ASP A 274 -11.95 28.61 7.08
C ASP A 274 -10.41 28.72 6.95
N TRP A 275 -9.74 27.57 6.88
CA TRP A 275 -8.27 27.44 6.79
C TRP A 275 -7.49 28.01 8.00
N GLU A 276 -8.13 28.19 9.14
CA GLU A 276 -7.49 28.68 10.37
C GLU A 276 -6.64 27.63 11.08
N ARG A 277 -7.07 26.36 11.06
CA ARG A 277 -6.33 25.24 11.65
C ARG A 277 -5.85 24.29 10.54
N PRO A 278 -4.59 23.83 10.58
CA PRO A 278 -4.12 22.78 9.70
C PRO A 278 -4.94 21.48 9.86
N ILE A 279 -5.27 20.85 8.73
CA ILE A 279 -5.96 19.56 8.70
C ILE A 279 -5.01 18.51 8.12
N TYR A 280 -4.85 17.41 8.83
CA TYR A 280 -4.04 16.26 8.46
C TYR A 280 -4.92 15.00 8.33
N PHE A 281 -4.40 14.02 7.61
CA PHE A 281 -4.99 12.69 7.47
C PHE A 281 -3.92 11.63 7.69
N THR A 282 -4.28 10.53 8.32
CA THR A 282 -3.45 9.32 8.25
C THR A 282 -3.48 8.74 6.84
N GLY A 283 -2.42 8.00 6.48
CA GLY A 283 -2.39 7.23 5.26
C GLY A 283 -3.20 5.92 5.35
N GLY A 284 -3.15 5.12 4.30
CA GLY A 284 -3.68 3.74 4.30
C GLY A 284 -5.04 3.54 3.63
N SER A 285 -5.80 4.61 3.37
CA SER A 285 -6.98 4.57 2.49
C SER A 285 -6.71 5.25 1.16
N TYR A 286 -7.37 4.77 0.10
CA TYR A 286 -7.39 5.43 -1.21
C TYR A 286 -8.78 5.96 -1.59
N ASP A 287 -9.77 5.78 -0.72
CA ASP A 287 -11.12 6.31 -0.90
C ASP A 287 -11.06 7.85 -0.88
N PRO A 288 -11.47 8.53 -1.97
CA PRO A 288 -11.48 9.99 -2.03
C PRO A 288 -12.21 10.65 -0.87
N SER A 289 -13.27 10.01 -0.34
CA SER A 289 -14.10 10.55 0.72
C SER A 289 -13.40 10.67 2.08
N GLU A 290 -12.30 9.95 2.30
CA GLU A 290 -11.47 10.09 3.51
C GLU A 290 -10.59 11.35 3.47
N TYR A 291 -10.39 11.94 2.29
CA TYR A 291 -9.55 13.13 2.08
C TYR A 291 -10.36 14.32 1.53
N PHE A 292 -11.63 14.45 1.93
CA PHE A 292 -12.59 15.45 1.41
C PHE A 292 -12.71 15.51 -0.12
N TRP A 293 -12.42 14.42 -0.83
CA TRP A 293 -12.31 14.39 -2.30
C TRP A 293 -11.23 15.34 -2.86
N MET A 294 -10.21 15.66 -2.06
CA MET A 294 -9.14 16.61 -2.36
C MET A 294 -7.75 15.96 -2.44
N LYS A 295 -7.64 14.71 -2.92
CA LYS A 295 -6.35 13.99 -2.99
C LYS A 295 -5.24 14.73 -3.76
N GLU A 296 -5.62 15.57 -4.73
CA GLU A 296 -4.69 16.44 -5.49
C GLU A 296 -4.20 17.67 -4.71
N TYR A 297 -4.67 17.87 -3.49
CA TYR A 297 -4.36 19.03 -2.63
C TYR A 297 -3.75 18.58 -1.30
N LEU A 298 -3.01 17.47 -1.34
CA LEU A 298 -2.30 16.93 -0.17
C LEU A 298 -0.81 17.27 -0.25
N GLN A 299 -0.18 17.34 0.91
CA GLN A 299 1.26 17.34 1.08
C GLN A 299 1.63 16.23 2.06
N LEU A 300 2.60 15.39 1.70
CA LEU A 300 3.12 14.38 2.61
C LEU A 300 4.08 15.04 3.60
N ASP A 301 3.73 15.00 4.89
CA ASP A 301 4.57 15.41 6.01
C ASP A 301 4.76 14.17 6.91
N GLY A 302 5.96 13.60 6.93
CA GLY A 302 6.28 12.36 7.63
C GLY A 302 5.39 11.16 7.28
N LEU A 303 4.52 10.75 8.22
CA LEU A 303 3.55 9.65 8.05
C LEU A 303 2.13 10.14 7.75
N VAL A 304 1.90 11.45 7.68
CA VAL A 304 0.57 12.05 7.52
C VAL A 304 0.48 12.90 6.26
N TYR A 305 -0.74 13.13 5.81
CA TYR A 305 -1.04 14.01 4.68
C TYR A 305 -1.67 15.32 5.17
N LYS A 306 -1.00 16.45 4.99
CA LYS A 306 -1.51 17.80 5.25
C LYS A 306 -2.38 18.27 4.07
N LEU A 307 -3.57 18.81 4.35
CA LEU A 307 -4.39 19.48 3.34
C LEU A 307 -3.79 20.86 3.03
N VAL A 308 -3.40 21.07 1.77
CA VAL A 308 -2.83 22.34 1.29
C VAL A 308 -3.54 22.79 0.01
N PRO A 309 -3.92 24.08 -0.13
CA PRO A 309 -4.61 24.58 -1.32
C PRO A 309 -3.68 24.81 -2.52
N ILE A 310 -2.77 23.86 -2.77
CA ILE A 310 -1.84 23.83 -3.91
C ILE A 310 -2.14 22.57 -4.70
N LYS A 311 -2.49 22.74 -5.98
CA LYS A 311 -2.84 21.61 -6.84
C LYS A 311 -1.59 20.85 -7.26
N THR A 312 -1.54 19.57 -6.91
CA THR A 312 -0.52 18.60 -7.32
C THR A 312 -1.20 17.50 -8.14
N PRO A 313 -0.92 17.39 -9.44
CA PRO A 313 -1.49 16.34 -10.28
C PRO A 313 -1.16 14.94 -9.74
N SER A 314 -2.13 14.02 -9.83
CA SER A 314 -1.89 12.62 -9.50
C SER A 314 -0.83 12.02 -10.42
N ASN A 315 0.09 11.22 -9.86
CA ASN A 315 1.11 10.55 -10.66
C ASN A 315 0.46 9.44 -11.51
N PRO A 316 0.52 9.50 -12.85
CA PRO A 316 -0.13 8.50 -13.72
C PRO A 316 0.51 7.11 -13.61
N ASN A 317 1.81 7.05 -13.25
CA ASN A 317 2.55 5.79 -13.13
C ASN A 317 2.41 5.17 -11.74
N ASN A 318 2.08 5.98 -10.72
CA ASN A 318 1.87 5.50 -9.37
C ASN A 318 0.76 6.30 -8.66
N PRO A 319 -0.53 5.98 -8.93
CA PRO A 319 -1.66 6.71 -8.38
C PRO A 319 -1.82 6.54 -6.85
N TYR A 320 -1.04 5.63 -6.25
CA TYR A 320 -1.00 5.42 -4.80
C TYR A 320 -0.13 6.46 -4.08
N GLN A 321 0.78 7.14 -4.79
CA GLN A 321 1.53 8.27 -4.23
C GLN A 321 0.70 9.55 -4.32
N MET A 322 0.21 10.02 -3.17
CA MET A 322 -0.61 11.22 -3.08
C MET A 322 0.20 12.42 -2.59
N GLY A 323 -0.18 13.60 -3.07
CA GLY A 323 0.32 14.87 -2.59
C GLY A 323 1.75 15.23 -2.98
N ARG A 324 2.09 16.51 -2.79
CA ARG A 324 3.45 17.05 -2.96
C ARG A 324 4.34 16.69 -1.76
N ILE A 325 5.62 17.00 -1.88
CA ILE A 325 6.61 16.88 -0.80
C ILE A 325 7.31 18.23 -0.66
N ASP A 326 7.36 18.72 0.57
CA ASP A 326 8.27 19.80 0.99
C ASP A 326 9.51 19.13 1.57
N ALA A 327 10.57 18.97 0.76
CA ALA A 327 11.69 18.11 1.11
C ALA A 327 12.41 18.57 2.39
N GLU A 328 12.56 19.87 2.59
CA GLU A 328 13.22 20.42 3.78
C GLU A 328 12.41 20.12 5.05
N LYS A 329 11.10 20.39 5.02
CA LYS A 329 10.23 20.11 6.16
C LYS A 329 10.17 18.62 6.45
N MET A 330 9.94 17.82 5.41
CA MET A 330 9.84 16.37 5.50
C MET A 330 11.15 15.75 6.05
N TYR A 331 12.31 16.24 5.61
CA TYR A 331 13.61 15.82 6.16
C TYR A 331 13.69 16.09 7.67
N SER A 332 13.34 17.31 8.12
CA SER A 332 13.39 17.63 9.56
C SER A 332 12.49 16.73 10.41
N ILE A 333 11.31 16.38 9.90
CA ILE A 333 10.36 15.47 10.55
C ILE A 333 10.93 14.04 10.64
N VAL A 334 11.44 13.52 9.52
CA VAL A 334 11.96 12.14 9.46
C VAL A 334 13.16 11.97 10.41
N MET A 335 14.03 12.97 10.47
CA MET A 335 15.20 12.94 11.34
C MET A 335 14.85 13.11 12.83
N SER A 336 13.66 13.61 13.17
CA SER A 336 13.21 13.75 14.55
C SER A 336 12.47 12.54 15.11
N TRP A 337 12.15 11.53 14.28
CA TRP A 337 11.41 10.36 14.73
C TRP A 337 12.16 9.54 15.78
N ASP A 338 11.42 9.13 16.81
CA ASP A 338 11.81 8.02 17.67
C ASP A 338 11.52 6.70 16.95
N TRP A 339 12.45 5.75 17.03
CA TRP A 339 12.37 4.46 16.36
C TRP A 339 12.07 3.29 17.30
N GLY A 340 11.93 3.56 18.61
CA GLY A 340 11.48 2.56 19.59
C GLY A 340 12.19 1.22 19.43
N ASN A 341 13.53 1.29 19.35
CA ASN A 341 14.48 0.19 19.19
C ASN A 341 14.21 -0.81 18.05
N SER A 342 13.64 -0.33 16.94
CA SER A 342 13.34 -1.13 15.74
C SER A 342 14.56 -1.83 15.13
N ASP A 343 15.75 -1.28 15.33
CA ASP A 343 17.05 -1.77 14.88
C ASP A 343 17.65 -2.88 15.77
N ASN A 344 17.06 -3.16 16.93
CA ASN A 344 17.57 -4.18 17.84
C ASN A 344 17.25 -5.60 17.32
N PRO A 345 18.23 -6.45 16.99
CA PRO A 345 17.97 -7.82 16.52
C PRO A 345 17.42 -8.74 17.62
N ASP A 346 17.53 -8.37 18.90
CA ASP A 346 17.10 -9.20 20.03
C ASP A 346 15.60 -9.08 20.34
N ILE A 347 14.86 -8.18 19.68
CA ILE A 347 13.41 -8.10 19.85
C ILE A 347 12.67 -8.96 18.82
N TYR A 348 11.50 -9.46 19.21
CA TYR A 348 10.59 -10.09 18.27
C TYR A 348 9.89 -9.05 17.39
N HIS A 349 10.37 -8.91 16.14
CA HIS A 349 9.68 -8.16 15.08
C HIS A 349 8.46 -8.93 14.60
N ASP A 350 7.35 -8.76 15.29
CA ASP A 350 6.07 -9.39 14.94
C ASP A 350 5.53 -8.89 13.57
N PRO A 351 4.55 -9.60 12.97
CA PRO A 351 4.00 -9.23 11.66
C PRO A 351 3.52 -7.79 11.55
N GLU A 352 2.94 -7.19 12.60
CA GLU A 352 2.45 -5.81 12.56
C GLU A 352 3.60 -4.80 12.66
N THR A 353 4.61 -5.08 13.50
CA THR A 353 5.87 -4.30 13.50
C THR A 353 6.50 -4.27 12.11
N ARG A 354 6.58 -5.42 11.43
CA ARG A 354 7.13 -5.50 10.08
C ARG A 354 6.25 -4.74 9.08
N LYS A 355 4.93 -4.94 9.13
CA LYS A 355 3.98 -4.29 8.21
C LYS A 355 3.96 -2.77 8.32
N ASN A 356 4.17 -2.22 9.51
CA ASN A 356 4.24 -0.77 9.69
C ASN A 356 5.43 -0.15 8.93
N SER A 357 6.54 -0.89 8.72
CA SER A 357 7.69 -0.42 7.94
C SER A 357 7.36 -0.03 6.49
N ILE A 358 6.23 -0.52 5.96
CA ILE A 358 5.79 -0.26 4.59
C ILE A 358 5.65 1.25 4.35
N SER A 359 4.94 1.93 5.25
CA SER A 359 4.71 3.38 5.13
C SER A 359 6.00 4.17 5.34
N PHE A 360 6.84 3.78 6.30
CA PHE A 360 8.12 4.44 6.56
C PHE A 360 9.06 4.35 5.35
N ARG A 361 9.34 3.14 4.84
CA ARG A 361 10.23 2.94 3.69
C ARG A 361 9.72 3.67 2.45
N SER A 362 8.42 3.61 2.18
CA SER A 362 7.80 4.31 1.06
C SER A 362 7.97 5.83 1.18
N ASN A 363 7.64 6.40 2.33
CA ASN A 363 7.69 7.85 2.55
C ASN A 363 9.13 8.38 2.59
N ILE A 364 10.06 7.65 3.20
CA ILE A 364 11.49 7.99 3.20
C ILE A 364 12.06 7.92 1.78
N THR A 365 11.72 6.90 1.00
CA THR A 365 12.17 6.82 -0.40
C THR A 365 11.62 7.97 -1.24
N ARG A 366 10.35 8.35 -1.01
CA ARG A 366 9.75 9.53 -1.66
C ARG A 366 10.49 10.82 -1.29
N LEU A 367 10.84 11.01 -0.02
CA LEU A 367 11.67 12.11 0.45
C LEU A 367 13.05 12.11 -0.21
N ALA A 368 13.75 10.98 -0.22
CA ALA A 368 15.08 10.85 -0.82
C ALA A 368 15.06 11.25 -2.30
N ASN A 369 14.05 10.80 -3.05
CA ASN A 369 13.90 11.19 -4.45
C ASN A 369 13.65 12.70 -4.63
N ALA A 370 12.83 13.32 -3.77
CA ALA A 370 12.62 14.77 -3.79
C ALA A 370 13.93 15.54 -3.47
N LEU A 371 14.69 15.09 -2.47
CA LEU A 371 16.00 15.66 -2.14
C LEU A 371 17.00 15.51 -3.30
N ILE A 372 17.00 14.37 -4.00
CA ILE A 372 17.84 14.15 -5.20
C ILE A 372 17.45 15.13 -6.31
N ASP A 373 16.16 15.29 -6.57
CA ASP A 373 15.64 16.20 -7.61
C ASP A 373 15.97 17.67 -7.29
N GLU A 374 16.01 18.02 -5.99
CA GLU A 374 16.46 19.32 -5.48
C GLU A 374 18.00 19.45 -5.36
N LYS A 375 18.76 18.42 -5.76
CA LYS A 375 20.24 18.35 -5.70
C LYS A 375 20.81 18.39 -4.28
N GLN A 376 20.02 18.03 -3.26
CA GLN A 376 20.45 17.85 -1.87
C GLN A 376 20.91 16.40 -1.61
N ILE A 377 21.96 15.98 -2.31
CA ILE A 377 22.39 14.57 -2.37
C ILE A 377 22.79 14.01 -1.00
N ASP A 378 23.53 14.77 -0.19
CA ASP A 378 24.00 14.31 1.13
C ASP A 378 22.82 13.97 2.05
N LYS A 379 21.81 14.83 2.09
CA LYS A 379 20.57 14.58 2.86
C LYS A 379 19.79 13.39 2.32
N ALA A 380 19.77 13.20 0.99
CA ALA A 380 19.09 12.06 0.39
C ALA A 380 19.74 10.74 0.82
N ILE A 381 21.08 10.67 0.80
CA ILE A 381 21.83 9.49 1.26
C ILE A 381 21.59 9.27 2.76
N GLU A 382 21.60 10.32 3.58
CA GLU A 382 21.38 10.22 5.02
C GLU A 382 20.02 9.60 5.39
N VAL A 383 18.93 10.03 4.73
CA VAL A 383 17.61 9.46 5.02
C VAL A 383 17.47 8.02 4.50
N LEU A 384 18.15 7.67 3.40
CA LEU A 384 18.21 6.29 2.91
C LEU A 384 19.00 5.41 3.90
N ASP A 385 20.11 5.91 4.46
CA ASP A 385 20.90 5.21 5.46
C ASP A 385 20.07 4.95 6.71
N LEU A 386 19.36 5.98 7.19
CA LEU A 386 18.44 5.87 8.33
C LEU A 386 17.39 4.78 8.09
N SER A 387 16.80 4.71 6.90
CA SER A 387 15.81 3.67 6.56
C SER A 387 16.40 2.27 6.65
N MET A 388 17.64 2.07 6.22
CA MET A 388 18.29 0.75 6.24
C MET A 388 18.78 0.37 7.63
N GLU A 389 19.27 1.34 8.40
CA GLU A 389 19.69 1.15 9.80
C GLU A 389 18.49 0.79 10.69
N LYS A 390 17.40 1.55 10.60
CA LYS A 390 16.25 1.41 11.51
C LYS A 390 15.26 0.33 11.08
N MET A 391 15.31 -0.09 9.82
CA MET A 391 14.49 -1.19 9.31
C MET A 391 15.36 -2.12 8.46
N PRO A 392 16.27 -2.90 9.08
CA PRO A 392 17.15 -3.81 8.36
C PRO A 392 16.35 -4.89 7.61
N VAL A 393 16.87 -5.33 6.46
CA VAL A 393 16.19 -6.28 5.57
C VAL A 393 15.92 -7.61 6.26
N GLU A 394 16.89 -8.14 7.00
CA GLU A 394 16.79 -9.41 7.74
C GLU A 394 15.61 -9.41 8.72
N SER A 395 15.40 -8.33 9.48
CA SER A 395 14.36 -8.27 10.51
C SER A 395 12.98 -7.90 9.94
N PHE A 396 12.93 -7.08 8.88
CA PHE A 396 11.67 -6.52 8.36
C PHE A 396 11.17 -7.17 7.07
N GLY A 397 12.04 -7.79 6.27
CA GLY A 397 11.68 -8.37 4.97
C GLY A 397 11.22 -7.32 3.95
N TYR A 398 10.08 -7.57 3.30
CA TYR A 398 9.45 -6.71 2.27
C TYR A 398 10.41 -6.19 1.20
N TYR A 399 11.11 -7.10 0.53
CA TYR A 399 12.17 -6.80 -0.45
C TYR A 399 11.72 -5.82 -1.54
N SER A 400 10.45 -5.92 -1.98
CA SER A 400 9.88 -5.02 -3.00
C SER A 400 9.87 -3.54 -2.59
N LEU A 401 9.93 -3.24 -1.29
CA LEU A 401 10.02 -1.87 -0.77
C LEU A 401 11.46 -1.40 -0.56
N VAL A 402 12.41 -2.32 -0.65
CA VAL A 402 13.85 -2.03 -0.58
C VAL A 402 14.44 -1.79 -1.98
N ILE A 403 13.86 -2.38 -3.03
CA ILE A 403 14.27 -2.10 -4.43
C ILE A 403 14.25 -0.59 -4.75
N PRO A 404 13.19 0.18 -4.40
CA PRO A 404 13.19 1.63 -4.59
C PRO A 404 14.28 2.38 -3.81
N ILE A 405 14.73 1.85 -2.67
CA ILE A 405 15.84 2.41 -1.87
C ILE A 405 17.16 2.20 -2.62
N ALA A 406 17.41 0.99 -3.14
CA ALA A 406 18.59 0.71 -3.98
C ALA A 406 18.63 1.63 -5.22
N ARG A 407 17.48 1.79 -5.90
CA ARG A 407 17.33 2.72 -7.03
C ARG A 407 17.68 4.16 -6.60
N ALA A 408 17.19 4.60 -5.45
CA ALA A 408 17.48 5.95 -4.94
C ALA A 408 18.98 6.14 -4.64
N TYR A 409 19.68 5.13 -4.10
CA TYR A 409 21.14 5.19 -3.95
C TYR A 409 21.88 5.30 -5.28
N TYR A 410 21.50 4.51 -6.30
CA TYR A 410 22.07 4.67 -7.65
C TYR A 410 21.85 6.09 -8.20
N ARG A 411 20.62 6.62 -8.06
CA ARG A 411 20.30 8.00 -8.48
C ARG A 411 21.09 9.07 -7.71
N ALA A 412 21.40 8.81 -6.44
CA ALA A 412 22.21 9.69 -5.60
C ALA A 412 23.73 9.57 -5.86
N GLY A 413 24.17 8.61 -6.70
CA GLY A 413 25.58 8.35 -6.97
C GLY A 413 26.28 7.51 -5.89
N ALA A 414 25.54 6.91 -4.96
CA ALA A 414 26.05 6.04 -3.91
C ALA A 414 26.03 4.56 -4.36
N GLU A 415 26.74 4.25 -5.45
CA GLU A 415 26.67 2.94 -6.12
C GLU A 415 27.01 1.77 -5.19
N GLU A 416 28.06 1.88 -4.36
CA GLU A 416 28.44 0.78 -3.45
C GLU A 416 27.32 0.39 -2.48
N LYS A 417 26.60 1.36 -1.92
CA LYS A 417 25.45 1.09 -1.03
C LYS A 417 24.29 0.46 -1.80
N ALA A 418 24.06 0.88 -3.04
CA ALA A 418 23.07 0.27 -3.90
C ALA A 418 23.44 -1.20 -4.21
N ARG A 419 24.71 -1.47 -4.49
CA ARG A 419 25.24 -2.81 -4.75
C ARG A 419 25.06 -3.73 -3.55
N GLU A 420 25.41 -3.28 -2.35
CA GLU A 420 25.24 -4.07 -1.11
C GLU A 420 23.79 -4.57 -0.98
N ILE A 421 22.81 -3.68 -1.16
CA ILE A 421 21.38 -4.03 -1.13
C ILE A 421 21.04 -5.01 -2.26
N VAL A 422 21.48 -4.74 -3.49
CA VAL A 422 21.19 -5.62 -4.65
C VAL A 422 21.71 -7.03 -4.41
N PHE A 423 22.92 -7.19 -3.87
CA PHE A 423 23.49 -8.50 -3.54
C PHE A 423 22.71 -9.20 -2.43
N GLU A 424 22.34 -8.48 -1.36
CA GLU A 424 21.53 -9.02 -0.26
C GLU A 424 20.16 -9.52 -0.74
N LEU A 425 19.43 -8.69 -1.49
CA LEU A 425 18.12 -9.04 -2.02
C LEU A 425 18.20 -10.18 -3.05
N SER A 426 19.23 -10.17 -3.90
CA SER A 426 19.44 -11.23 -4.90
C SER A 426 19.67 -12.58 -4.24
N LYS A 427 20.46 -12.63 -3.16
CA LYS A 427 20.67 -13.85 -2.38
C LYS A 427 19.34 -14.38 -1.84
N GLY A 428 18.53 -13.52 -1.22
CA GLY A 428 17.23 -13.94 -0.68
C GLY A 428 16.27 -14.46 -1.75
N TYR A 429 16.22 -13.82 -2.93
CA TYR A 429 15.43 -14.34 -4.06
C TYR A 429 15.96 -15.68 -4.58
N GLN A 430 17.27 -15.86 -4.67
CA GLN A 430 17.87 -17.14 -5.09
C GLN A 430 17.50 -18.27 -4.14
N GLU A 431 17.60 -18.05 -2.83
CA GLU A 431 17.23 -19.03 -1.81
C GLU A 431 15.74 -19.39 -1.89
N TYR A 432 14.87 -18.39 -2.06
CA TYR A 432 13.43 -18.58 -2.26
C TYR A 432 13.17 -19.45 -3.51
N MET A 433 13.75 -19.07 -4.65
CA MET A 433 13.56 -19.81 -5.91
C MET A 433 14.11 -21.23 -5.82
N GLN A 434 15.28 -21.42 -5.21
CA GLN A 434 15.88 -22.75 -5.03
C GLN A 434 15.03 -23.66 -4.14
N TYR A 435 14.36 -23.11 -3.13
CA TYR A 435 13.44 -23.86 -2.28
C TYR A 435 12.23 -24.37 -3.07
N TYR A 436 11.52 -23.48 -3.76
CA TYR A 436 10.31 -23.86 -4.51
C TYR A 436 10.60 -24.70 -5.76
N ALA A 437 11.79 -24.56 -6.36
CA ALA A 437 12.21 -25.40 -7.49
C ALA A 437 12.32 -26.90 -7.13
N GLN A 438 12.39 -27.25 -5.83
CA GLN A 438 12.42 -28.64 -5.37
C GLN A 438 11.03 -29.29 -5.28
N TRP A 439 9.97 -28.47 -5.33
CA TRP A 439 8.60 -28.94 -5.22
C TRP A 439 8.12 -29.48 -6.58
N ASP A 440 7.09 -30.32 -6.55
CA ASP A 440 6.47 -30.76 -7.80
C ASP A 440 5.64 -29.63 -8.44
N SER A 441 5.30 -29.83 -9.72
CA SER A 441 4.64 -28.80 -10.51
C SER A 441 3.21 -28.49 -10.03
N ASP A 442 2.52 -29.44 -9.39
CA ASP A 442 1.15 -29.21 -8.90
C ASP A 442 1.18 -28.30 -7.66
N ASP A 443 2.12 -28.54 -6.74
CA ASP A 443 2.33 -27.69 -5.57
C ASP A 443 2.84 -26.29 -5.96
N GLN A 444 3.72 -26.19 -6.95
CA GLN A 444 4.15 -24.89 -7.50
C GLN A 444 2.97 -24.11 -8.12
N LEU A 445 2.08 -24.79 -8.86
CA LEU A 445 0.90 -24.16 -9.43
C LEU A 445 -0.12 -23.72 -8.35
N ALA A 446 -0.19 -24.44 -7.23
CA ALA A 446 -1.01 -24.02 -6.08
C ALA A 446 -0.52 -22.70 -5.45
N LEU A 447 0.76 -22.36 -5.61
CA LEU A 447 1.40 -21.14 -5.12
C LEU A 447 1.81 -20.18 -6.26
N ILE A 448 1.15 -20.28 -7.41
CA ILE A 448 1.52 -19.53 -8.62
C ILE A 448 1.66 -18.03 -8.38
N GLU A 449 0.74 -17.41 -7.64
CA GLU A 449 0.76 -15.96 -7.35
C GLU A 449 2.01 -15.55 -6.56
N GLU A 450 2.45 -16.39 -5.63
CA GLU A 450 3.60 -16.11 -4.78
C GLU A 450 4.92 -16.30 -5.54
N ILE A 451 5.03 -17.40 -6.30
CA ILE A 451 6.21 -17.73 -7.09
C ILE A 451 6.40 -16.70 -8.20
N VAL A 452 5.36 -16.45 -9.02
CA VAL A 452 5.39 -15.44 -10.09
C VAL A 452 5.69 -14.08 -9.50
N GLY A 453 5.02 -13.70 -8.41
CA GLY A 453 5.27 -12.43 -7.73
C GLY A 453 6.73 -12.23 -7.32
N ASN A 454 7.42 -13.27 -6.85
CA ASN A 454 8.84 -13.18 -6.48
C ASN A 454 9.79 -13.25 -7.69
N VAL A 455 9.45 -14.00 -8.74
CA VAL A 455 10.21 -13.99 -10.01
C VAL A 455 10.19 -12.59 -10.62
N GLU A 456 9.01 -11.96 -10.67
CA GLU A 456 8.83 -10.60 -11.18
C GLU A 456 9.60 -9.57 -10.35
N ARG A 457 9.61 -9.70 -9.02
CA ARG A 457 10.40 -8.80 -8.16
C ARG A 457 11.90 -8.99 -8.35
N TYR A 458 12.37 -10.24 -8.52
CA TYR A 458 13.78 -10.50 -8.77
C TYR A 458 14.21 -9.97 -10.15
N LYS A 459 13.37 -10.16 -11.17
CA LYS A 459 13.54 -9.58 -12.50
C LYS A 459 13.57 -8.05 -12.45
N SER A 460 12.65 -7.43 -11.70
CA SER A 460 12.63 -5.98 -11.51
C SER A 460 13.93 -5.49 -10.86
N LEU A 461 14.42 -6.16 -9.81
CA LEU A 461 15.70 -5.81 -9.18
C LEU A 461 16.86 -5.84 -10.18
N LEU A 462 17.01 -6.89 -11.00
CA LEU A 462 18.08 -6.93 -12.01
C LEU A 462 17.86 -5.94 -13.15
N THR A 463 16.61 -5.63 -13.49
CA THR A 463 16.29 -4.60 -14.47
C THR A 463 16.82 -3.24 -14.01
N GLU A 464 16.71 -2.91 -12.71
CA GLU A 464 17.31 -1.68 -12.15
C GLU A 464 18.83 -1.64 -12.36
N VAL A 465 19.52 -2.74 -12.10
CA VAL A 465 20.97 -2.85 -12.28
C VAL A 465 21.34 -2.63 -13.75
N ALA A 466 20.56 -3.20 -14.67
CA ALA A 466 20.75 -3.01 -16.10
C ALA A 466 20.50 -1.56 -16.54
N GLU A 467 19.42 -0.92 -16.09
CA GLU A 467 19.05 0.46 -16.43
C GLU A 467 20.03 1.50 -15.87
N THR A 468 20.56 1.25 -14.68
CA THR A 468 21.60 2.08 -14.04
C THR A 468 22.99 1.86 -14.64
N LYS A 469 23.13 0.91 -15.58
CA LYS A 469 24.38 0.54 -16.25
C LYS A 469 25.46 0.04 -15.30
N ASP A 470 25.07 -0.56 -14.19
CA ASP A 470 26.02 -1.21 -13.28
C ASP A 470 26.41 -2.59 -13.83
N HIS A 471 27.24 -2.56 -14.87
CA HIS A 471 27.67 -3.73 -15.60
C HIS A 471 28.44 -4.74 -14.74
N GLN A 472 29.17 -4.27 -13.73
CA GLN A 472 29.91 -5.14 -12.81
C GLN A 472 28.96 -5.99 -11.97
N THR A 473 27.92 -5.38 -11.42
CA THR A 473 26.91 -6.09 -10.61
C THR A 473 26.06 -6.99 -11.49
N LEU A 474 25.70 -6.55 -12.70
CA LEU A 474 24.96 -7.39 -13.65
C LEU A 474 25.77 -8.64 -14.03
N ASP A 475 27.06 -8.48 -14.34
CA ASP A 475 27.95 -9.60 -14.65
C ASP A 475 28.01 -10.64 -13.52
N ALA A 476 28.11 -10.15 -12.28
CA ALA A 476 28.19 -11.00 -11.10
C ALA A 476 26.90 -11.79 -10.81
N LEU A 477 25.72 -11.24 -11.15
CA LEU A 477 24.44 -11.77 -10.69
C LEU A 477 23.56 -12.40 -11.78
N TYR A 478 23.73 -12.02 -13.04
CA TYR A 478 22.78 -12.38 -14.09
C TYR A 478 22.63 -13.91 -14.27
N GLU A 479 23.73 -14.65 -14.25
CA GLU A 479 23.70 -16.10 -14.48
C GLU A 479 22.98 -16.84 -13.35
N SER A 480 23.21 -16.43 -12.10
CA SER A 480 22.49 -16.92 -10.93
C SER A 480 21.01 -16.55 -11.01
N PHE A 481 20.70 -15.30 -11.36
CA PHE A 481 19.34 -14.83 -11.59
C PHE A 481 18.60 -15.69 -12.63
N TYR A 482 19.18 -15.84 -13.82
CA TYR A 482 18.59 -16.59 -14.92
C TYR A 482 18.36 -18.06 -14.54
N THR A 483 19.35 -18.69 -13.92
CA THR A 483 19.26 -20.09 -13.47
C THR A 483 18.19 -20.28 -12.40
N SER A 484 18.04 -19.32 -11.47
CA SER A 484 17.03 -19.38 -10.42
C SER A 484 15.60 -19.28 -10.93
N ILE A 485 15.34 -18.49 -11.98
CA ILE A 485 13.98 -18.31 -12.51
C ILE A 485 13.59 -19.34 -13.57
N LEU A 486 14.56 -19.98 -14.23
CA LEU A 486 14.34 -20.93 -15.33
C LEU A 486 13.40 -22.11 -15.00
N PRO A 487 13.44 -22.73 -13.81
CA PRO A 487 12.51 -23.80 -13.43
C PRO A 487 11.04 -23.40 -13.52
N PHE A 488 10.73 -22.10 -13.38
CA PHE A 488 9.38 -21.57 -13.37
C PHE A 488 8.91 -21.08 -14.75
N SER A 489 9.74 -21.19 -15.78
CA SER A 489 9.42 -20.75 -17.15
C SER A 489 8.14 -21.37 -17.73
N TYR A 490 7.77 -22.57 -17.28
CA TYR A 490 6.57 -23.26 -17.74
C TYR A 490 5.28 -22.60 -17.25
N ILE A 491 5.34 -21.85 -16.14
CA ILE A 491 4.20 -21.15 -15.54
C ILE A 491 3.74 -20.01 -16.46
N TYR A 492 4.69 -19.25 -17.00
CA TYR A 492 4.44 -18.18 -17.97
C TYR A 492 4.14 -18.73 -19.37
N GLY A 493 4.78 -19.85 -19.72
CA GLY A 493 4.97 -20.25 -21.10
C GLY A 493 6.25 -19.64 -21.65
N LYS A 494 6.93 -20.38 -22.54
CA LYS A 494 8.26 -20.00 -23.03
C LYS A 494 8.29 -18.63 -23.71
N TYR A 495 7.25 -18.29 -24.47
CA TYR A 495 7.18 -17.01 -25.19
C TYR A 495 7.24 -15.83 -24.21
N ASP A 496 6.31 -15.76 -23.25
CA ASP A 496 6.23 -14.67 -22.28
C ASP A 496 7.50 -14.63 -21.39
N PHE A 497 7.95 -15.80 -20.91
CA PHE A 497 9.16 -15.90 -20.09
C PHE A 497 10.40 -15.30 -20.77
N TYR A 498 10.68 -15.67 -22.04
CA TYR A 498 11.88 -15.20 -22.71
C TYR A 498 11.75 -13.75 -23.18
N THR A 499 10.59 -13.36 -23.74
CA THR A 499 10.42 -12.00 -24.31
C THR A 499 10.49 -10.92 -23.23
N GLU A 500 10.07 -11.21 -22.00
CA GLU A 500 10.24 -10.30 -20.87
C GLU A 500 11.69 -10.09 -20.44
N LEU A 501 12.61 -10.98 -20.82
CA LEU A 501 14.05 -10.85 -20.57
C LEU A 501 14.79 -10.05 -21.65
N LYS A 502 14.10 -9.59 -22.70
CA LYS A 502 14.68 -8.77 -23.78
C LYS A 502 15.53 -7.57 -23.32
N PRO A 503 15.17 -6.82 -22.26
CA PRO A 503 16.01 -5.71 -21.78
C PRO A 503 17.44 -6.12 -21.41
N PHE A 504 17.65 -7.36 -20.97
CA PHE A 504 18.96 -7.86 -20.57
C PHE A 504 19.90 -8.13 -21.73
N VAL A 505 19.39 -8.35 -22.96
CA VAL A 505 20.24 -8.65 -24.13
C VAL A 505 21.27 -7.54 -24.36
N SER A 506 20.82 -6.28 -24.42
CA SER A 506 21.73 -5.14 -24.60
C SER A 506 22.65 -4.95 -23.40
N ALA A 507 22.12 -5.12 -22.19
CA ALA A 507 22.86 -4.93 -20.95
C ALA A 507 24.00 -5.95 -20.80
N LEU A 508 23.78 -7.21 -21.22
CA LEU A 508 24.79 -8.27 -21.21
C LEU A 508 25.92 -8.01 -22.21
N TYR A 509 25.61 -7.53 -23.42
CA TYR A 509 26.66 -7.10 -24.35
C TYR A 509 27.50 -5.96 -23.76
N GLN A 510 26.85 -4.97 -23.13
CA GLN A 510 27.55 -3.86 -22.49
C GLN A 510 28.39 -4.30 -21.29
N ALA A 511 27.99 -5.37 -20.60
CA ALA A 511 28.76 -6.04 -19.56
C ALA A 511 29.84 -7.00 -20.08
N ASN A 512 30.11 -7.03 -21.39
CA ASN A 512 31.05 -7.94 -22.04
C ASN A 512 30.73 -9.44 -21.87
N ARG A 513 29.47 -9.78 -21.60
CA ARG A 513 28.98 -11.17 -21.52
C ARG A 513 28.32 -11.58 -22.83
N ASN A 514 29.10 -11.50 -23.92
CA ASN A 514 28.64 -11.73 -25.28
C ASN A 514 28.00 -13.12 -25.47
N ASP A 515 28.58 -14.16 -24.86
CA ASP A 515 28.05 -15.52 -25.00
C ASP A 515 26.64 -15.65 -24.39
N LEU A 516 26.42 -15.09 -23.19
CA LEU A 516 25.10 -15.05 -22.56
C LEU A 516 24.12 -14.17 -23.34
N ALA A 517 24.59 -13.03 -23.86
CA ALA A 517 23.76 -12.13 -24.67
C ALA A 517 23.28 -12.80 -25.96
N ARG A 518 24.17 -13.58 -26.61
CA ARG A 518 23.85 -14.37 -27.80
C ARG A 518 22.89 -15.50 -27.48
N GLU A 519 23.12 -16.24 -26.40
CA GLU A 519 22.22 -17.31 -25.95
C GLU A 519 20.81 -16.78 -25.68
N LEU A 520 20.69 -15.73 -24.85
CA LEU A 520 19.42 -15.12 -24.54
C LEU A 520 18.75 -14.56 -25.81
N GLY A 521 19.50 -13.79 -26.60
CA GLY A 521 19.01 -13.21 -27.85
C GLY A 521 18.49 -14.27 -28.82
N GLY A 522 19.20 -15.40 -28.96
CA GLY A 522 18.80 -16.54 -29.76
C GLY A 522 17.53 -17.22 -29.22
N ASN A 523 17.43 -17.42 -27.91
CA ASN A 523 16.24 -18.00 -27.29
C ASN A 523 14.99 -17.14 -27.52
N ILE A 524 15.11 -15.81 -27.39
CA ILE A 524 14.02 -14.87 -27.66
C ILE A 524 13.67 -14.88 -29.16
N ALA A 525 14.67 -14.82 -30.04
CA ALA A 525 14.45 -14.89 -31.48
C ALA A 525 13.69 -16.16 -31.88
N GLN A 526 14.04 -17.31 -31.29
CA GLN A 526 13.33 -18.56 -31.51
C GLN A 526 11.87 -18.49 -31.05
N GLN A 527 11.55 -17.78 -29.96
CA GLN A 527 10.15 -17.61 -29.53
C GLN A 527 9.34 -16.79 -30.54
N TYR A 528 9.92 -15.76 -31.15
CA TYR A 528 9.25 -15.04 -32.24
C TYR A 528 9.05 -15.92 -33.48
N VAL A 529 10.06 -16.70 -33.87
CA VAL A 529 9.96 -17.66 -34.98
C VAL A 529 8.85 -18.68 -34.72
N ASP A 530 8.80 -19.25 -33.51
CA ASP A 530 7.79 -20.25 -33.13
C ASP A 530 6.38 -19.65 -33.13
N LEU A 531 6.20 -18.42 -32.60
CA LEU A 531 4.91 -17.74 -32.56
C LEU A 531 4.42 -17.39 -33.98
N LEU A 532 5.28 -16.78 -34.80
CA LEU A 532 4.97 -16.47 -36.20
C LEU A 532 4.68 -17.76 -36.98
N GLY A 533 5.48 -18.81 -36.80
CA GLY A 533 5.21 -20.12 -37.41
C GLY A 533 3.84 -20.70 -37.06
N ARG A 534 3.31 -20.45 -35.84
CA ARG A 534 1.94 -20.85 -35.47
C ARG A 534 0.87 -20.08 -36.23
N PHE A 535 1.05 -18.78 -36.47
CA PHE A 535 0.11 -18.02 -37.29
C PHE A 535 -0.01 -18.60 -38.71
N MET A 536 1.08 -19.13 -39.27
CA MET A 536 1.07 -19.79 -40.59
C MET A 536 0.28 -21.11 -40.63
N THR A 537 -0.09 -21.67 -39.47
CA THR A 537 -0.98 -22.85 -39.41
C THR A 537 -2.46 -22.48 -39.48
N ILE A 538 -2.79 -21.19 -39.37
CA ILE A 538 -4.16 -20.66 -39.44
C ILE A 538 -4.59 -20.58 -40.92
N PRO A 539 -5.84 -20.96 -41.26
CA PRO A 539 -6.35 -20.77 -42.61
C PRO A 539 -6.23 -19.32 -43.10
N GLU A 540 -5.88 -19.13 -44.37
CA GLU A 540 -5.64 -17.81 -44.99
C GLU A 540 -6.83 -16.85 -44.84
N GLU A 541 -8.06 -17.37 -44.86
CA GLU A 541 -9.27 -16.56 -44.65
C GLU A 541 -9.39 -15.98 -43.24
N GLN A 542 -8.71 -16.57 -42.25
CA GLN A 542 -8.76 -16.17 -40.84
C GLN A 542 -7.49 -15.43 -40.39
N ILE A 543 -6.37 -15.60 -41.10
CA ILE A 543 -5.09 -14.98 -40.71
C ILE A 543 -5.12 -13.45 -40.80
N THR A 544 -5.97 -12.90 -41.67
CA THR A 544 -6.21 -11.45 -41.80
C THR A 544 -6.79 -10.83 -40.52
N TYR A 545 -7.49 -11.61 -39.69
CA TYR A 545 -7.97 -11.12 -38.38
C TYR A 545 -6.82 -10.81 -37.42
N PHE A 546 -5.66 -11.44 -37.62
CA PHE A 546 -4.47 -11.30 -36.77
C PHE A 546 -3.39 -10.40 -37.38
N GLU A 547 -3.69 -9.66 -38.46
CA GLU A 547 -2.72 -8.83 -39.17
C GLU A 547 -2.01 -7.83 -38.22
N THR A 548 -2.79 -7.21 -37.32
CA THR A 548 -2.25 -6.23 -36.36
C THR A 548 -1.32 -6.90 -35.35
N GLU A 549 -1.73 -8.04 -34.78
CA GLU A 549 -0.95 -8.82 -33.83
C GLU A 549 0.34 -9.34 -34.46
N ILE A 550 0.27 -9.91 -35.66
CA ILE A 550 1.44 -10.35 -36.44
C ILE A 550 2.40 -9.17 -36.68
N GLY A 551 1.86 -8.00 -37.06
CA GLY A 551 2.66 -6.78 -37.25
C GLY A 551 3.41 -6.35 -35.99
N ILE A 552 2.75 -6.40 -34.83
CA ILE A 552 3.37 -6.10 -33.52
C ILE A 552 4.53 -7.06 -33.25
N GLU A 553 4.33 -8.36 -33.48
CA GLU A 553 5.37 -9.39 -33.26
C GLU A 553 6.57 -9.24 -34.20
N ILE A 554 6.32 -8.92 -35.48
CA ILE A 554 7.39 -8.66 -36.45
C ILE A 554 8.23 -7.45 -36.03
N GLU A 555 7.60 -6.35 -35.59
CA GLU A 555 8.33 -5.19 -35.09
C GLU A 555 9.09 -5.50 -33.79
N ALA A 556 8.52 -6.30 -32.89
CA ALA A 556 9.18 -6.73 -31.67
C ALA A 556 10.43 -7.59 -31.96
N TYR A 557 10.35 -8.51 -32.92
CA TYR A 557 11.47 -9.32 -33.38
C TYR A 557 12.53 -8.46 -34.10
N ARG A 558 12.11 -7.54 -34.98
CA ARG A 558 13.02 -6.60 -35.65
C ARG A 558 13.77 -5.73 -34.65
N SER A 559 13.09 -5.27 -33.61
CA SER A 559 13.66 -4.49 -32.51
C SER A 559 14.74 -5.30 -31.75
N LEU A 560 14.50 -6.59 -31.46
CA LEU A 560 15.51 -7.47 -30.87
C LEU A 560 16.74 -7.59 -31.79
N LEU A 561 16.51 -7.90 -33.07
CA LEU A 561 17.59 -8.07 -34.04
C LEU A 561 18.42 -6.78 -34.18
N SER A 562 17.77 -5.62 -34.24
CA SER A 562 18.47 -4.32 -34.27
C SER A 562 19.33 -4.07 -33.03
N THR A 563 18.95 -4.63 -31.89
CA THR A 563 19.72 -4.54 -30.65
C THR A 563 20.95 -5.43 -30.72
N ILE A 564 20.79 -6.67 -31.19
CA ILE A 564 21.92 -7.60 -31.41
C ILE A 564 22.90 -7.01 -32.44
N LYS A 565 22.43 -6.52 -33.59
CA LYS A 565 23.28 -5.89 -34.63
C LYS A 565 24.12 -4.72 -34.12
N ARG A 566 23.62 -3.96 -33.15
CA ARG A 566 24.33 -2.79 -32.60
C ARG A 566 25.48 -3.16 -31.68
N HIS A 567 25.47 -4.37 -31.13
CA HIS A 567 26.33 -4.76 -30.03
C HIS A 567 27.19 -6.01 -30.29
N ASP A 568 26.73 -6.95 -31.13
CA ASP A 568 27.47 -8.17 -31.42
C ASP A 568 28.50 -7.94 -32.53
N GLU A 569 29.77 -8.16 -32.23
CA GLU A 569 30.89 -8.04 -33.17
C GLU A 569 31.04 -9.26 -34.09
N ASP A 570 30.37 -10.39 -33.79
CA ASP A 570 30.40 -11.57 -34.65
C ASP A 570 29.44 -11.41 -35.84
N SER A 571 30.00 -10.97 -36.97
CA SER A 571 29.26 -10.77 -38.21
C SER A 571 28.55 -12.04 -38.72
N ASN A 572 29.10 -13.23 -38.45
CA ASN A 572 28.47 -14.47 -38.93
C ASN A 572 27.22 -14.79 -38.12
N HIS A 573 27.28 -14.64 -36.80
CA HIS A 573 26.13 -14.82 -35.93
C HIS A 573 25.00 -13.85 -36.29
N VAL A 574 25.33 -12.56 -36.47
CA VAL A 574 24.36 -11.54 -36.87
C VAL A 574 23.71 -11.87 -38.22
N GLN A 575 24.51 -12.23 -39.24
CA GLN A 575 23.99 -12.59 -40.56
C GLN A 575 23.09 -13.82 -40.52
N GLN A 576 23.37 -14.78 -39.65
CA GLN A 576 22.53 -15.96 -39.49
C GLN A 576 21.16 -15.59 -38.91
N LEU A 577 21.11 -14.76 -37.87
CA LEU A 577 19.85 -14.29 -37.28
C LEU A 577 19.06 -13.40 -38.26
N GLU A 578 19.74 -12.54 -39.02
CA GLU A 578 19.13 -11.75 -40.10
C GLU A 578 18.46 -12.63 -41.13
N LYS A 579 19.17 -13.66 -41.62
CA LYS A 579 18.61 -14.59 -42.60
C LYS A 579 17.36 -15.29 -42.08
N VAL A 580 17.37 -15.77 -40.84
CA VAL A 580 16.20 -16.45 -40.23
C VAL A 580 15.04 -15.46 -40.06
N PHE A 581 15.31 -14.23 -39.65
CA PHE A 581 14.30 -13.17 -39.57
C PHE A 581 13.67 -12.90 -40.93
N ASP A 582 14.47 -12.69 -41.97
CA ASP A 582 13.99 -12.39 -43.32
C ASP A 582 13.15 -13.57 -43.86
N GLU A 583 13.61 -14.81 -43.71
CA GLU A 583 12.86 -16.03 -44.10
C GLU A 583 11.53 -16.19 -43.35
N THR A 584 11.47 -15.73 -42.09
CA THR A 584 10.25 -15.79 -41.28
C THR A 584 9.26 -14.71 -41.71
N VAL A 585 9.73 -13.48 -41.93
CA VAL A 585 8.87 -12.33 -42.29
C VAL A 585 8.40 -12.39 -43.74
N GLU A 586 9.19 -12.94 -44.66
CA GLU A 586 8.82 -13.09 -46.07
C GLU A 586 7.50 -13.87 -46.23
N GLN A 587 7.24 -14.83 -45.33
CA GLN A 587 6.00 -15.61 -45.31
C GLN A 587 4.75 -14.77 -45.09
N PHE A 588 4.85 -13.56 -44.52
CA PHE A 588 3.72 -12.67 -44.21
C PHE A 588 3.59 -11.50 -45.18
N THR A 589 4.41 -11.43 -46.23
CA THR A 589 4.38 -10.34 -47.22
C THR A 589 3.02 -10.18 -47.90
N PHE A 590 2.22 -11.25 -48.00
CA PHE A 590 0.87 -11.21 -48.53
C PHE A 590 -0.14 -10.42 -47.66
N LEU A 591 0.14 -10.26 -46.37
CA LEU A 591 -0.65 -9.44 -45.43
C LEU A 591 -0.24 -7.97 -45.45
N MET A 592 0.92 -7.64 -46.02
CA MET A 592 1.47 -6.27 -46.03
C MET A 592 1.19 -5.51 -47.34
N ASN A 593 0.32 -6.04 -48.22
CA ASN A 593 0.01 -5.48 -49.55
C ASN A 593 -1.36 -4.82 -49.65
#